data_AF-Q4JI14-F1
#
_entry.id   AF-Q4JI14-F1
#
_cell.length_a   1.000
_cell.length_b   1.000
_cell.length_c   1.000
_cell.angle_alpha   90.00
_cell.angle_beta   90.00
_cell.angle_gamma   90.00
#
_symmetry.space_group_name_H-M   'P 1'
#
loop_
_entity.id
_entity.type
_entity.pdbx_description
1 polymer ?
#
loop_
_entity_poly.entity_id
_entity_poly.type
_entity_poly.pdbx_seq_one_letter_code
_entity_poly.pdbx_strand_id
1 'polypeptide(L)'
;ECGNYSGAAQYLYFFRVLVPATDRNALNSLWGKLASEILMQNWEAAMEDLTRPRETIDNNTVSSPLQSLQQRTWLIHWSLFVFFDHPKGRDNIIELFQ
;
A
#
# COMPACT_ATOMS: atom_id res chain seq x y z
N GLU A 1 10.88 2.62 18.16
CA GLU A 1 9.89 1.58 17.81
C GLU A 1 10.60 0.24 17.76
N CYS A 2 10.10 -0.81 18.43
CA CYS A 2 10.84 -2.06 18.69
C CYS A 2 10.94 -3.02 17.48
N GLY A 3 10.71 -2.55 16.25
CA GLY A 3 10.94 -3.33 15.01
C GLY A 3 10.02 -4.55 14.81
N ASN A 4 8.93 -4.70 15.57
CA ASN A 4 7.99 -5.81 15.40
C ASN A 4 6.94 -5.50 14.32
N TYR A 5 7.35 -5.62 13.05
CA TYR A 5 6.49 -5.35 11.89
C TYR A 5 5.39 -6.40 11.69
N SER A 6 5.61 -7.65 12.12
CA SER A 6 4.59 -8.70 12.09
C SER A 6 3.38 -8.34 12.96
N GLY A 7 3.61 -7.89 14.21
CA GLY A 7 2.54 -7.41 15.08
C GLY A 7 1.85 -6.17 14.53
N ALA A 8 2.62 -5.24 13.95
CA ALA A 8 2.08 -4.02 13.34
C ALA A 8 1.11 -4.33 12.18
N ALA A 9 1.49 -5.26 11.29
CA ALA A 9 0.64 -5.70 10.18
C ALA A 9 -0.69 -6.28 10.67
N GLN A 10 -0.68 -7.08 11.75
CA GLN A 10 -1.89 -7.65 12.33
C GLN A 10 -2.79 -6.59 12.98
N TYR A 11 -2.22 -5.66 13.76
CA TYR A 11 -3.00 -4.58 14.36
C TYR A 11 -3.64 -3.67 13.29
N LEU A 12 -2.91 -3.36 12.23
CA LEU A 12 -3.45 -2.58 11.10
C LEU A 12 -4.51 -3.35 10.31
N TYR A 13 -4.39 -4.67 10.21
CA TYR A 13 -5.45 -5.52 9.67
C TYR A 13 -6.73 -5.41 10.53
N PHE A 14 -6.63 -5.60 11.85
CA PHE A 14 -7.78 -5.49 12.75
C PHE A 14 -8.40 -4.09 12.74
N PHE A 15 -7.58 -3.04 12.71
CA PHE A 15 -8.06 -1.67 12.56
C PHE A 15 -8.95 -1.51 11.33
N ARG A 16 -8.53 -2.04 10.16
CA ARG A 16 -9.32 -1.98 8.92
C ARG A 16 -10.63 -2.77 8.98
N VAL A 17 -10.67 -3.87 9.72
CA VAL A 17 -11.90 -4.67 9.88
C VAL A 17 -12.90 -3.95 10.78
N LEU A 18 -12.41 -3.20 11.78
CA LEU A 18 -13.24 -2.52 12.77
C LEU A 18 -13.69 -1.12 12.35
N VAL A 19 -12.92 -0.44 11.51
CA VAL A 19 -13.14 0.97 11.15
C VAL A 19 -13.78 1.10 9.77
N PRO A 20 -14.77 1.99 9.57
CA PRO A 20 -15.35 2.25 8.27
C PRO A 20 -14.31 2.70 7.23
N ALA A 21 -14.48 2.28 5.98
CA ALA A 21 -13.58 2.64 4.87
C ALA A 21 -13.52 4.16 4.58
N THR A 22 -14.46 4.94 5.11
CA THR A 22 -14.51 6.40 5.00
C THR A 22 -13.66 7.12 6.04
N ASP A 23 -13.06 6.39 6.98
CA ASP A 23 -12.22 7.00 8.01
C ASP A 23 -10.97 7.65 7.40
N ARG A 24 -10.58 8.79 7.95
CA ARG A 24 -9.41 9.56 7.51
C ARG A 24 -8.12 8.74 7.53
N ASN A 25 -8.02 7.76 8.43
CA ASN A 25 -6.84 6.93 8.61
C ASN A 25 -6.87 5.63 7.80
N ALA A 26 -7.92 5.36 7.04
CA ALA A 26 -8.02 4.16 6.21
C ALA A 26 -6.83 4.05 5.25
N LEU A 27 -6.52 5.10 4.50
CA LEU A 27 -5.37 5.11 3.58
C LEU A 27 -4.03 4.99 4.31
N ASN A 28 -3.86 5.67 5.46
CA ASN A 28 -2.64 5.56 6.27
C ASN A 28 -2.42 4.13 6.79
N SER A 29 -3.50 3.43 7.15
CA SER A 29 -3.43 2.04 7.59
C SER A 29 -3.02 1.09 6.46
N LEU A 30 -3.42 1.37 5.21
CA LEU A 30 -2.97 0.62 4.04
C LEU A 30 -1.47 0.78 3.83
N TRP A 31 -0.96 2.02 3.87
CA TRP A 31 0.46 2.29 3.75
C TRP A 31 1.28 1.64 4.86
N GLY A 32 0.81 1.72 6.11
CA GLY A 32 1.48 1.09 7.24
C GLY A 32 1.54 -0.44 7.13
N LYS A 33 0.48 -1.07 6.62
CA LYS A 33 0.46 -2.52 6.42
C LYS A 33 1.42 -2.92 5.30
N LEU A 34 1.36 -2.23 4.15
CA LEU A 34 2.29 -2.46 3.03
C LEU A 34 3.74 -2.31 3.48
N ALA A 35 4.04 -1.26 4.25
CA ALA A 35 5.38 -1.04 4.79
C ALA A 35 5.83 -2.17 5.73
N SER A 36 4.92 -2.67 6.55
CA SER A 36 5.21 -3.80 7.44
C SER A 36 5.52 -5.07 6.65
N GLU A 37 4.77 -5.38 5.59
CA GLU A 37 5.03 -6.55 4.73
C GLU A 37 6.35 -6.42 3.96
N ILE A 38 6.69 -5.23 3.46
CA ILE A 38 7.98 -4.97 2.79
C ILE A 38 9.16 -5.15 3.76
N LEU A 39 9.05 -4.61 4.98
CA LEU A 39 10.10 -4.75 5.99
C LEU A 39 10.27 -6.19 6.49
N MET A 40 9.22 -7.00 6.40
CA MET A 40 9.27 -8.45 6.65
C MET A 40 9.69 -9.27 5.41
N GLN A 41 9.96 -8.62 4.27
CA GLN A 41 10.28 -9.25 2.98
C GLN A 41 9.21 -10.25 2.50
N ASN A 42 7.94 -9.99 2.86
CA ASN A 42 6.81 -10.83 2.48
C ASN A 42 6.21 -10.33 1.16
N TRP A 43 6.87 -10.66 0.05
CA TRP A 43 6.54 -10.09 -1.26
C TRP A 43 5.20 -10.56 -1.83
N GLU A 44 4.73 -11.75 -1.46
CA GLU A 44 3.40 -12.25 -1.87
C GLU A 44 2.28 -11.41 -1.23
N ALA A 45 2.36 -11.19 0.09
CA ALA A 45 1.39 -10.36 0.79
C ALA A 45 1.51 -8.88 0.39
N ALA A 46 2.72 -8.37 0.20
CA ALA A 46 2.95 -7.00 -0.25
C ALA A 46 2.34 -6.74 -1.64
N MET A 47 2.38 -7.73 -2.54
CA MET A 47 1.72 -7.65 -3.84
C MET A 47 0.20 -7.50 -3.72
N GLU A 48 -0.44 -8.30 -2.85
CA GLU A 48 -1.87 -8.16 -2.59
C GLU A 48 -2.19 -6.79 -1.96
N ASP A 49 -1.41 -6.38 -0.96
CA ASP A 49 -1.64 -5.13 -0.24
C ASP A 49 -1.37 -3.89 -1.10
N LEU A 50 -0.56 -3.97 -2.15
CA LEU A 50 -0.29 -2.86 -3.08
C LEU A 50 -1.51 -2.49 -3.95
N THR A 51 -2.42 -3.45 -4.21
CA THR A 51 -3.61 -3.20 -5.04
C THR A 51 -4.61 -2.25 -4.37
N ARG A 52 -4.75 -2.31 -3.04
CA ARG A 52 -5.75 -1.55 -2.30
C ARG A 52 -5.46 -0.04 -2.22
N PRO A 53 -4.22 0.42 -1.93
CA PRO A 53 -3.86 1.84 -2.05
C PRO A 53 -4.07 2.35 -3.46
N ARG A 54 -3.73 1.56 -4.50
CA ARG A 54 -3.95 1.94 -5.91
C ARG A 54 -5.42 2.25 -6.18
N GLU A 55 -6.31 1.31 -5.87
CA GLU A 55 -7.76 1.50 -6.03
C GLU A 55 -8.28 2.69 -5.23
N THR A 56 -7.79 2.87 -4.00
CA THR A 56 -8.22 3.98 -3.14
C THR A 56 -7.80 5.32 -3.71
N ILE A 57 -6.58 5.43 -4.23
CA ILE A 57 -6.03 6.67 -4.81
C ILE A 57 -6.75 7.00 -6.12
N ASP A 58 -7.02 6.01 -6.95
CA ASP A 58 -7.69 6.21 -8.24
C ASP A 58 -9.17 6.58 -8.09
N ASN A 59 -9.84 6.04 -7.07
CA ASN A 59 -11.23 6.37 -6.77
C ASN A 59 -11.41 7.64 -5.91
N ASN A 60 -10.34 8.23 -5.40
CA ASN A 60 -10.44 9.39 -4.50
C ASN A 60 -10.68 10.70 -5.27
N THR A 61 -11.96 11.03 -5.44
CA THR A 61 -12.43 12.24 -6.13
C THR A 61 -12.39 13.51 -5.27
N VAL A 62 -12.10 13.39 -3.97
CA VAL A 62 -12.22 14.48 -2.98
C VAL A 62 -10.86 15.10 -2.61
N SER A 63 -9.75 14.54 -3.10
CA SER A 63 -8.40 15.03 -2.82
C SER A 63 -7.98 16.19 -3.74
N SER A 64 -7.12 17.09 -3.24
CA SER A 64 -6.58 18.15 -4.09
C SER A 64 -5.63 17.56 -5.14
N PRO A 65 -5.45 18.19 -6.32
CA PRO A 65 -4.56 17.67 -7.36
C PRO A 65 -3.12 17.43 -6.86
N LEU A 66 -2.63 18.31 -5.97
CA LEU A 66 -1.30 18.16 -5.36
C LEU A 66 -1.23 16.92 -4.46
N GLN A 67 -2.25 16.68 -3.64
CA GLN A 67 -2.30 15.50 -2.77
C GLN A 67 -2.41 14.21 -3.58
N SER A 68 -3.26 14.21 -4.62
CA SER A 68 -3.39 13.06 -5.53
C SER A 68 -2.07 12.74 -6.21
N LEU A 69 -1.36 13.77 -6.73
CA LEU A 69 -0.04 13.60 -7.34
C LEU A 69 0.95 12.99 -6.34
N GLN A 70 1.02 13.50 -5.12
CA GLN A 70 1.90 12.97 -4.08
C GLN A 70 1.61 11.50 -3.77
N GLN A 71 0.34 11.12 -3.61
CA GLN A 71 -0.05 9.73 -3.33
C GLN A 71 0.31 8.80 -4.50
N ARG A 72 0.13 9.24 -5.74
CA ARG A 72 0.54 8.48 -6.94
C ARG A 72 2.06 8.32 -7.03
N THR A 73 2.83 9.36 -6.73
CA THR A 73 4.29 9.27 -6.68
C THR A 73 4.76 8.29 -5.61
N TRP A 74 4.10 8.28 -4.45
CA TRP A 74 4.39 7.30 -3.42
C TRP A 74 4.04 5.88 -3.88
N LEU A 75 2.86 5.66 -4.47
CA LEU A 75 2.49 4.36 -5.03
C LEU A 75 3.52 3.85 -6.03
N ILE A 76 3.96 4.70 -6.94
CA ILE A 76 5.05 4.39 -7.88
C ILE A 76 6.29 3.95 -7.11
N HIS A 77 6.79 4.75 -6.17
CA HIS A 77 8.01 4.46 -5.43
C HIS A 77 7.93 3.14 -4.63
N TRP A 78 6.85 2.95 -3.89
CA TRP A 78 6.64 1.76 -3.05
C TRP A 78 6.41 0.50 -3.90
N SER A 79 5.77 0.63 -5.07
CA SER A 79 5.57 -0.48 -6.00
C SER A 79 6.88 -1.05 -6.55
N LEU A 80 7.92 -0.22 -6.70
CA LEU A 80 9.22 -0.68 -7.20
C LEU A 80 9.81 -1.75 -6.28
N PHE A 81 9.77 -1.56 -4.96
CA PHE A 81 10.25 -2.56 -4.00
C PHE A 81 9.51 -3.89 -4.16
N VAL A 82 8.18 -3.84 -4.23
CA VAL A 82 7.36 -5.06 -4.36
C VAL A 82 7.61 -5.76 -5.70
N PHE A 83 7.67 -5.00 -6.79
CA PHE A 83 7.74 -5.58 -8.12
C PHE A 83 9.13 -6.07 -8.53
N PHE A 84 10.22 -5.46 -8.03
CA PHE A 84 11.57 -5.96 -8.30
C PHE A 84 11.86 -7.27 -7.56
N ASP A 85 11.28 -7.46 -6.38
CA ASP A 85 11.52 -8.63 -5.54
C ASP A 85 10.46 -9.75 -5.72
N HIS A 86 9.33 -9.47 -6.38
CA HIS A 86 8.33 -10.49 -6.69
C HIS A 86 8.55 -11.13 -8.09
N PRO A 87 8.53 -12.48 -8.24
CA PRO A 87 8.78 -13.16 -9.51
C PRO A 87 7.87 -12.72 -10.68
N LYS A 88 6.63 -12.33 -10.36
CA LYS A 88 5.62 -11.82 -11.33
C LYS A 88 5.54 -10.30 -11.41
N GLY A 89 6.40 -9.56 -10.71
CA GLY A 89 6.29 -8.10 -10.64
C GLY A 89 6.60 -7.38 -11.95
N ARG A 90 7.35 -8.01 -12.87
CA ARG A 90 7.75 -7.42 -14.15
C ARG A 90 6.57 -7.06 -15.06
N ASP A 91 5.59 -7.95 -15.14
CA ASP A 91 4.38 -7.70 -15.96
C ASP A 91 3.56 -6.56 -15.37
N ASN A 92 3.43 -6.53 -14.04
CA ASN A 92 2.68 -5.50 -13.31
C ASN A 92 3.36 -4.12 -13.36
N ILE A 93 4.70 -4.04 -13.44
CA ILE A 93 5.40 -2.77 -13.67
C ILE A 93 4.99 -2.19 -15.02
N ILE A 94 5.00 -2.99 -16.08
CA ILE A 94 4.70 -2.49 -17.42
C ILE A 94 3.28 -1.92 -17.45
N GLU A 95 2.32 -2.62 -16.86
CA GLU A 95 0.92 -2.16 -16.79
C GLU A 95 0.72 -0.92 -15.88
N LEU A 96 1.49 -0.76 -14.81
CA LEU A 96 1.33 0.37 -13.90
C LEU A 96 1.92 1.68 -14.47
N PHE A 97 2.98 1.59 -15.27
CA PHE A 97 3.70 2.76 -15.79
C PHE A 97 3.36 3.15 -17.23
N GLN A 98 2.54 2.35 -17.91
CA GLN A 98 2.04 2.62 -19.26
C GLN A 98 0.83 3.56 -19.22
#